data_AF-A0A9X0RSX5-F1
#
_entry.id   AF-A0A9X0RSX5-F1
#
_cell.length_a   1.000
_cell.length_b   1.000
_cell.length_c   1.000
_cell.angle_alpha   90.00
_cell.angle_beta   90.00
_cell.angle_gamma   90.00
#
_symmetry.space_group_name_H-M   'P 1'
#
loop_
_entity.id
_entity.type
_entity.pdbx_description
1 polymer ?
#
loop_
_entity_poly.entity_id
_entity_poly.type
_entity_poly.pdbx_seq_one_letter_code
_entity_poly.pdbx_strand_id
1 'polypeptide(L)'
;MVRQRGTLNASIIFGIMIATFVLIVLRRPDIITNAQPWAEDGHVWLAGIYNDGFWSSVIHPLNGYYQTISRVTYGIALTFGIQNAALVANIIAILIRCCFVGFILSGRMNFIDLKFRLAAAVYFILMPNVAEGYVNITNAHWYLSMYLLAVVMAKEPETKPEKAHDLFLVFLSGLSGPFVVFIAPCLLIKRWYQRGGILSAIKGINLFDICMTICCLIQVVTILGSSDVARATAPLGYSFGLLADIISGRIIFGSFLAFDDARNMAAHGNMNIALFVALCLVLIFAFFKSGWRVKSLILFPVLMIGFALAKPVIANDQPQWPLVFNTESGERYFYVTNIALACLVLGLVSKMGNYSKYVLFAGFVAFISLTPHYFEIPGFPDVGYKSDIEKFQAIEKGKEIKIRILPPGWTMDLIKK
;
A
#
# COMPACT_ATOMS: atom_id res chain seq x y z
N MET A 1 -7.71 -31.53 22.42
CA MET A 1 -8.04 -30.30 21.67
C MET A 1 -7.67 -29.09 22.51
N VAL A 2 -6.48 -28.51 22.27
CA VAL A 2 -6.14 -27.21 22.87
C VAL A 2 -6.97 -26.16 22.14
N ARG A 3 -7.96 -25.55 22.82
CA ARG A 3 -8.68 -24.38 22.29
C ARG A 3 -7.63 -23.36 21.84
N GLN A 4 -7.50 -23.13 20.54
CA GLN A 4 -6.70 -22.05 19.99
C GLN A 4 -7.30 -20.74 20.49
N ARG A 5 -6.78 -20.21 21.60
CA ARG A 5 -7.25 -18.93 22.15
C ARG A 5 -6.99 -17.84 21.09
N GLY A 6 -8.06 -17.18 20.64
CA GLY A 6 -7.97 -15.98 19.82
C GLY A 6 -8.10 -16.16 18.30
N THR A 7 -8.57 -17.31 17.78
CA THR A 7 -8.94 -17.43 16.36
C THR A 7 -10.43 -17.07 16.16
N LEU A 8 -10.70 -16.21 15.19
CA LEU A 8 -12.07 -15.90 14.77
C LEU A 8 -12.57 -16.96 13.78
N ASN A 9 -13.84 -17.30 13.85
CA ASN A 9 -14.48 -18.18 12.88
C ASN A 9 -14.52 -17.50 11.50
N ALA A 10 -14.46 -18.28 10.43
CA ALA A 10 -14.44 -17.76 9.05
C ALA A 10 -15.63 -16.84 8.74
N SER A 11 -16.84 -17.17 9.23
CA SER A 11 -18.04 -16.33 9.05
C SER A 11 -17.92 -14.96 9.73
N ILE A 12 -17.24 -14.89 10.88
CA ILE A 12 -17.00 -13.62 11.58
C ILE A 12 -15.99 -12.78 10.79
N ILE A 13 -14.90 -13.41 10.33
CA ILE A 13 -13.92 -12.74 9.48
C ILE A 13 -14.58 -12.20 8.22
N PHE A 14 -15.43 -13.00 7.56
CA PHE A 14 -16.19 -12.58 6.39
C PHE A 14 -17.12 -11.40 6.69
N GLY A 15 -17.84 -11.43 7.81
CA GLY A 15 -18.65 -10.29 8.27
C GLY A 15 -17.83 -9.02 8.48
N ILE A 16 -16.63 -9.13 9.05
CA ILE A 16 -15.70 -7.99 9.22
C ILE A 16 -15.19 -7.50 7.86
N MET A 17 -14.94 -8.39 6.90
CA MET A 17 -14.55 -8.00 5.54
C MET A 17 -15.67 -7.24 4.82
N ILE A 18 -16.93 -7.61 5.02
CA ILE A 18 -18.09 -6.86 4.51
C ILE A 18 -18.17 -5.49 5.19
N ALA A 19 -18.05 -5.44 6.52
CA ALA A 19 -18.03 -4.16 7.24
C ALA A 19 -16.89 -3.26 6.78
N THR A 20 -15.72 -3.84 6.49
CA THR A 20 -14.56 -3.14 5.92
C THR A 20 -14.89 -2.55 4.55
N PHE A 21 -15.54 -3.33 3.68
CA PHE A 21 -15.98 -2.86 2.37
C PHE A 21 -16.91 -1.65 2.51
N VAL A 22 -17.93 -1.76 3.37
CA VAL A 22 -18.90 -0.69 3.62
C VAL A 22 -18.20 0.56 4.17
N LEU A 23 -17.33 0.42 5.17
CA LEU A 23 -16.60 1.55 5.74
C LEU A 23 -15.71 2.24 4.71
N ILE A 24 -15.05 1.49 3.82
CA ILE A 24 -14.23 2.06 2.76
C ILE A 24 -15.10 2.88 1.78
N VAL A 25 -16.27 2.36 1.40
CA VAL A 25 -17.22 3.10 0.55
C VAL A 25 -17.76 4.34 1.26
N LEU A 26 -18.10 4.26 2.55
CA LEU A 26 -18.62 5.38 3.32
C LEU A 26 -17.61 6.53 3.48
N ARG A 27 -16.31 6.24 3.50
CA ARG A 27 -15.27 7.28 3.54
C ARG A 27 -15.18 8.08 2.25
N ARG A 28 -15.54 7.50 1.10
CA ARG A 28 -15.47 8.17 -0.20
C ARG A 28 -16.51 7.60 -1.19
N PRO A 29 -17.80 7.95 -1.07
CA PRO A 29 -18.88 7.28 -1.80
C PRO A 29 -18.80 7.39 -3.33
N ASP A 30 -18.21 8.46 -3.85
CA ASP A 30 -18.07 8.75 -5.29
C ASP A 30 -17.25 7.70 -6.04
N ILE A 31 -16.37 6.94 -5.36
CA ILE A 31 -15.63 5.83 -5.99
C ILE A 31 -16.56 4.72 -6.50
N ILE A 32 -17.79 4.65 -6.00
CA ILE A 32 -18.84 3.72 -6.45
C ILE A 32 -19.89 4.46 -7.28
N THR A 33 -20.39 5.61 -6.80
CA THR A 33 -21.52 6.30 -7.43
C THR A 33 -21.14 7.11 -8.66
N ASN A 34 -19.87 7.51 -8.79
CA ASN A 34 -19.31 8.25 -9.92
C ASN A 34 -17.88 7.79 -10.23
N ALA A 35 -17.71 6.49 -10.50
CA ALA A 35 -16.39 5.91 -10.73
C ALA A 35 -15.74 6.44 -12.02
N GLN A 36 -14.55 7.02 -11.89
CA GLN A 36 -13.74 7.56 -12.98
C GLN A 36 -12.29 7.08 -12.83
N PRO A 37 -11.55 6.76 -13.91
CA PRO A 37 -10.16 6.32 -13.80
C PRO A 37 -9.25 7.41 -13.22
N TRP A 38 -8.32 7.01 -12.34
CA TRP A 38 -7.30 7.90 -11.74
C TRP A 38 -5.93 7.77 -12.41
N ALA A 39 -5.46 8.84 -13.02
CA ALA A 39 -4.14 9.02 -13.62
C ALA A 39 -3.76 7.86 -14.54
N GLU A 40 -2.77 7.05 -14.15
CA GLU A 40 -2.31 5.89 -14.91
C GLU A 40 -3.38 4.81 -15.09
N ASP A 41 -4.40 4.77 -14.23
CA ASP A 41 -5.55 3.86 -14.36
C ASP A 41 -6.20 3.95 -15.74
N GLY A 42 -6.51 5.15 -16.19
CA GLY A 42 -7.03 5.37 -17.53
C GLY A 42 -5.89 5.39 -18.55
N HIS A 43 -4.94 6.29 -18.33
CA HIS A 43 -3.94 6.66 -19.33
C HIS A 43 -3.04 5.49 -19.76
N VAL A 44 -2.68 4.59 -18.84
CA VAL A 44 -1.73 3.49 -19.13
C VAL A 44 -2.41 2.12 -19.05
N TRP A 45 -3.14 1.84 -17.97
CA TRP A 45 -3.59 0.48 -17.70
C TRP A 45 -4.83 0.12 -18.51
N LEU A 46 -5.87 0.94 -18.47
CA LEU A 46 -7.08 0.73 -19.28
C LEU A 46 -6.76 0.88 -20.76
N ALA A 47 -6.17 2.01 -21.18
CA ALA A 47 -5.82 2.25 -22.57
C ALA A 47 -4.90 1.17 -23.15
N GLY A 48 -3.84 0.78 -22.44
CA GLY A 48 -2.91 -0.24 -22.93
C GLY A 48 -3.59 -1.59 -23.14
N ILE A 49 -4.47 -2.02 -22.22
CA ILE A 49 -5.23 -3.27 -22.42
C ILE A 49 -6.21 -3.11 -23.59
N TYR A 50 -6.92 -1.98 -23.67
CA TYR A 50 -7.95 -1.76 -24.67
C TYR A 50 -7.36 -1.66 -26.07
N ASN A 51 -6.30 -0.88 -26.27
CA ASN A 51 -5.65 -0.64 -27.57
C ASN A 51 -4.77 -1.83 -27.98
N ASP A 52 -3.84 -2.25 -27.13
CA ASP A 52 -2.76 -3.19 -27.49
C ASP A 52 -3.09 -4.65 -27.14
N GLY A 53 -4.11 -4.86 -26.31
CA GLY A 53 -4.54 -6.17 -25.85
C GLY A 53 -3.87 -6.62 -24.54
N PHE A 54 -4.47 -7.64 -23.93
CA PHE A 54 -4.12 -8.08 -22.58
C PHE A 54 -2.65 -8.49 -22.43
N TRP A 55 -2.18 -9.41 -23.27
CA TRP A 55 -0.84 -9.98 -23.12
C TRP A 55 0.28 -9.00 -23.42
N SER A 56 0.12 -8.18 -24.47
CA SER A 56 1.08 -7.12 -24.79
C SER A 56 1.20 -6.15 -23.61
N SER A 57 0.08 -5.63 -23.13
CA SER A 57 0.06 -4.72 -22.00
C SER A 57 0.71 -5.33 -20.74
N VAL A 58 0.34 -6.54 -20.31
CA VAL A 58 0.81 -7.16 -19.06
C VAL A 58 2.33 -7.37 -19.01
N ILE A 59 2.99 -7.63 -20.15
CA ILE A 59 4.44 -7.87 -20.20
C ILE A 59 5.29 -6.59 -20.29
N HIS A 60 4.65 -5.42 -20.46
CA HIS A 60 5.36 -4.14 -20.55
C HIS A 60 5.50 -3.45 -19.18
N PRO A 61 6.74 -3.30 -18.66
CA PRO A 61 6.98 -2.55 -17.44
C PRO A 61 6.78 -1.05 -17.66
N LEU A 62 6.49 -0.32 -16.58
CA LEU A 62 6.41 1.15 -16.58
C LEU A 62 7.29 1.67 -15.44
N ASN A 63 8.06 2.73 -15.69
CA ASN A 63 8.90 3.38 -14.68
C ASN A 63 9.88 2.44 -13.95
N GLY A 64 10.28 1.37 -14.64
CA GLY A 64 11.28 0.42 -14.17
C GLY A 64 10.78 -0.75 -13.37
N TYR A 65 9.48 -1.02 -13.36
CA TYR A 65 8.95 -2.23 -12.73
C TYR A 65 7.63 -2.67 -13.38
N TYR A 66 7.25 -3.91 -13.12
CA TYR A 66 5.94 -4.43 -13.52
C TYR A 66 4.82 -3.92 -12.61
N GLN A 67 3.65 -3.67 -13.20
CA GLN A 67 2.42 -3.24 -12.51
C GLN A 67 1.29 -4.24 -12.78
N THR A 68 1.54 -5.51 -12.46
CA THR A 68 0.64 -6.63 -12.81
C THR A 68 -0.77 -6.45 -12.27
N ILE A 69 -0.95 -6.00 -11.03
CA ILE A 69 -2.28 -5.82 -10.43
C ILE A 69 -3.13 -4.85 -11.24
N SER A 70 -2.57 -3.70 -11.64
CA SER A 70 -3.31 -2.68 -12.37
C SER A 70 -3.74 -3.19 -13.75
N ARG A 71 -2.83 -3.86 -14.46
CA ARG A 71 -3.10 -4.40 -15.80
C ARG A 71 -4.05 -5.59 -15.78
N VAL A 72 -3.88 -6.54 -14.85
CA VAL A 72 -4.81 -7.67 -14.66
C VAL A 72 -6.20 -7.16 -14.30
N THR A 73 -6.27 -6.17 -13.41
CA THR A 73 -7.53 -5.55 -13.01
C THR A 73 -8.26 -4.95 -14.21
N TYR A 74 -7.58 -4.17 -15.06
CA TYR A 74 -8.23 -3.60 -16.25
C TYR A 74 -8.54 -4.65 -17.33
N GLY A 75 -7.77 -5.74 -17.41
CA GLY A 75 -8.13 -6.92 -18.19
C GLY A 75 -9.46 -7.54 -17.77
N ILE A 76 -9.69 -7.66 -16.46
CA ILE A 76 -10.97 -8.13 -15.90
C ILE A 76 -12.06 -7.07 -16.13
N ALA A 77 -11.77 -5.81 -15.81
CA ALA A 77 -12.72 -4.72 -15.81
C ALA A 77 -13.32 -4.46 -17.20
N LEU A 78 -12.53 -4.60 -18.26
CA LEU A 78 -12.99 -4.44 -19.63
C LEU A 78 -13.97 -5.54 -20.09
N THR A 79 -14.03 -6.69 -19.40
CA THR A 79 -15.06 -7.70 -19.68
C THR A 79 -16.47 -7.24 -19.27
N PHE A 80 -16.57 -6.22 -18.42
CA PHE A 80 -17.83 -5.57 -18.00
C PHE A 80 -18.17 -4.32 -18.82
N GLY A 81 -17.44 -4.08 -19.92
CA GLY A 81 -17.58 -2.90 -20.76
C GLY A 81 -16.81 -1.70 -20.23
N ILE A 82 -16.41 -0.82 -21.14
CA ILE A 82 -15.56 0.33 -20.82
C ILE A 82 -16.24 1.35 -19.88
N GLN A 83 -17.57 1.42 -19.93
CA GLN A 83 -18.39 2.26 -19.04
C GLN A 83 -18.18 1.89 -17.57
N ASN A 84 -18.08 0.59 -17.29
CA ASN A 84 -18.00 0.06 -15.91
C ASN A 84 -16.56 -0.24 -15.48
N ALA A 85 -15.57 -0.06 -16.36
CA ALA A 85 -14.20 -0.50 -16.09
C ALA A 85 -13.61 0.17 -14.84
N ALA A 86 -13.83 1.48 -14.67
CA ALA A 86 -13.39 2.21 -13.47
C ALA A 86 -14.05 1.67 -12.18
N LEU A 87 -15.35 1.39 -12.22
CA LEU A 87 -16.09 0.85 -11.09
C LEU A 87 -15.55 -0.53 -10.67
N VAL A 88 -15.35 -1.43 -11.65
CA VAL A 88 -14.81 -2.76 -11.38
C VAL A 88 -13.39 -2.69 -10.82
N ALA A 89 -12.56 -1.78 -11.35
CA ALA A 89 -11.21 -1.57 -10.82
C ALA A 89 -11.24 -1.07 -9.36
N ASN A 90 -12.13 -0.13 -9.03
CA ASN A 90 -12.33 0.34 -7.67
C ASN A 90 -12.79 -0.78 -6.74
N ILE A 91 -13.76 -1.60 -7.15
CA ILE A 91 -14.23 -2.75 -6.38
C ILE A 91 -13.08 -3.72 -6.09
N ILE A 92 -12.25 -4.05 -7.09
CA ILE A 92 -11.08 -4.92 -6.90
C ILE A 92 -10.09 -4.29 -5.90
N ALA A 93 -9.82 -3.00 -6.01
CA ALA A 93 -8.95 -2.28 -5.07
C ALA A 93 -9.50 -2.29 -3.62
N ILE A 94 -10.82 -2.25 -3.43
CA ILE A 94 -11.45 -2.40 -2.09
C ILE A 94 -11.30 -3.85 -1.61
N LEU A 95 -11.60 -4.83 -2.46
CA LEU A 95 -11.52 -6.25 -2.11
C LEU A 95 -10.10 -6.67 -1.66
N ILE A 96 -9.05 -6.13 -2.27
CA ILE A 96 -7.66 -6.36 -1.82
C ILE A 96 -7.47 -5.93 -0.35
N ARG A 97 -7.98 -4.75 0.01
CA ARG A 97 -7.91 -4.22 1.39
C ARG A 97 -8.75 -5.07 2.34
N CYS A 98 -9.95 -5.49 1.94
CA CYS A 98 -10.79 -6.40 2.72
C CYS A 98 -10.08 -7.73 2.97
N CYS A 99 -9.46 -8.32 1.94
CA CYS A 99 -8.69 -9.56 2.05
C CYS A 99 -7.51 -9.41 3.00
N PHE A 100 -6.79 -8.29 2.95
CA PHE A 100 -5.71 -8.00 3.90
C PHE A 100 -6.23 -7.95 5.35
N VAL A 101 -7.35 -7.26 5.60
CA VAL A 101 -8.01 -7.25 6.92
C VAL A 101 -8.42 -8.66 7.36
N GLY A 102 -8.99 -9.45 6.45
CA GLY A 102 -9.34 -10.84 6.71
C GLY A 102 -8.11 -11.68 7.11
N PHE A 103 -7.00 -11.49 6.40
CA PHE A 103 -5.75 -12.20 6.67
C PHE A 103 -5.13 -11.85 8.02
N ILE A 104 -5.06 -10.57 8.38
CA ILE A 104 -4.52 -10.16 9.69
C ILE A 104 -5.38 -10.70 10.84
N LEU A 105 -6.69 -10.87 10.65
CA LEU A 105 -7.58 -11.45 11.66
C LEU A 105 -7.62 -12.99 11.65
N SER A 106 -7.07 -13.62 10.62
CA SER A 106 -7.02 -15.08 10.48
C SER A 106 -6.13 -15.78 11.51
N GLY A 107 -6.26 -17.11 11.60
CA GLY A 107 -5.40 -17.95 12.44
C GLY A 107 -3.92 -17.91 12.07
N ARG A 108 -3.57 -17.53 10.84
CA ARG A 108 -2.18 -17.41 10.36
C ARG A 108 -1.37 -16.36 11.14
N MET A 109 -2.06 -15.38 11.74
CA MET A 109 -1.48 -14.28 12.50
C MET A 109 -1.67 -14.42 14.03
N ASN A 110 -2.10 -15.57 14.53
CA ASN A 110 -2.39 -15.79 15.97
C ASN A 110 -1.15 -15.77 16.90
N PHE A 111 0.04 -15.46 16.39
CA PHE A 111 1.20 -15.12 17.22
C PHE A 111 1.06 -13.71 17.85
N ILE A 112 0.07 -12.92 17.42
CA ILE A 112 -0.35 -11.66 18.03
C ILE A 112 -1.74 -11.88 18.64
N ASP A 113 -1.95 -11.39 19.87
CA ASP A 113 -3.26 -11.38 20.51
C ASP A 113 -4.31 -10.67 19.63
N LEU A 114 -5.50 -11.25 19.54
CA LEU A 114 -6.59 -10.78 18.70
C LEU A 114 -6.92 -9.29 18.92
N LYS A 115 -6.86 -8.78 20.15
CA LYS A 115 -7.17 -7.36 20.44
C LYS A 115 -6.25 -6.38 19.70
N PHE A 116 -4.97 -6.71 19.55
CA PHE A 116 -4.02 -5.87 18.82
C PHE A 116 -4.18 -6.04 17.30
N ARG A 117 -4.58 -7.22 16.84
CA ARG A 117 -4.91 -7.46 15.43
C ARG A 117 -6.17 -6.69 15.01
N LEU A 118 -7.18 -6.65 15.87
CA LEU A 118 -8.36 -5.82 15.68
C LEU A 118 -8.00 -4.32 15.69
N ALA A 119 -7.18 -3.87 16.63
CA ALA A 119 -6.72 -2.48 16.66
C ALA A 119 -5.92 -2.08 15.40
N ALA A 120 -5.03 -2.96 14.91
CA ALA A 120 -4.32 -2.76 13.66
C ALA A 120 -5.26 -2.73 12.44
N ALA A 121 -6.28 -3.59 12.41
CA ALA A 121 -7.30 -3.59 11.37
C ALA A 121 -8.12 -2.28 11.36
N VAL A 122 -8.56 -1.83 12.54
CA VAL A 122 -9.29 -0.55 12.66
C VAL A 122 -8.41 0.61 12.21
N TYR A 123 -7.15 0.66 12.67
CA TYR A 123 -6.22 1.69 12.23
C TYR A 123 -6.02 1.66 10.71
N PHE A 124 -5.79 0.49 10.11
CA PHE A 124 -5.62 0.36 8.66
C PHE A 124 -6.80 0.91 7.86
N ILE A 125 -8.03 0.68 8.33
CA ILE A 125 -9.25 1.14 7.66
C ILE A 125 -9.44 2.65 7.83
N LEU A 126 -9.08 3.17 8.99
CA LEU A 126 -9.38 4.55 9.40
C LEU A 126 -8.17 5.49 9.37
N MET A 127 -6.97 5.06 8.98
CA MET A 127 -5.79 5.92 9.02
C MET A 127 -6.00 7.23 8.22
N PRO A 128 -5.45 8.36 8.71
CA PRO A 128 -5.52 9.64 8.01
C PRO A 128 -4.56 9.68 6.82
N ASN A 129 -4.64 10.76 6.03
CA ASN A 129 -3.67 11.09 4.97
C ASN A 129 -3.52 9.99 3.91
N VAL A 130 -4.67 9.53 3.40
CA VAL A 130 -4.77 8.46 2.40
C VAL A 130 -5.46 8.90 1.12
N ALA A 131 -5.81 10.18 0.99
CA ALA A 131 -6.71 10.69 -0.04
C ALA A 131 -6.19 10.46 -1.47
N GLU A 132 -4.88 10.64 -1.67
CA GLU A 132 -4.23 10.51 -2.99
C GLU A 132 -4.34 9.08 -3.58
N GLY A 133 -4.13 8.07 -2.75
CA GLY A 133 -4.15 6.65 -3.11
C GLY A 133 -5.41 5.93 -2.62
N TYR A 134 -6.45 6.68 -2.23
CA TYR A 134 -7.69 6.11 -1.73
C TYR A 134 -8.48 5.48 -2.89
N VAL A 135 -8.55 4.15 -2.88
CA VAL A 135 -9.30 3.33 -3.85
C VAL A 135 -9.08 3.75 -5.31
N ASN A 136 -7.84 3.66 -5.76
CA ASN A 136 -7.48 3.54 -7.17
C ASN A 136 -6.53 2.34 -7.35
N ILE A 137 -6.55 1.70 -8.52
CA ILE A 137 -5.82 0.43 -8.68
C ILE A 137 -4.32 0.66 -8.87
N THR A 138 -3.91 1.79 -9.45
CA THR A 138 -2.50 2.19 -9.55
C THR A 138 -1.80 2.16 -8.20
N ASN A 139 -2.45 2.59 -7.11
CA ASN A 139 -1.86 2.58 -5.77
C ASN A 139 -2.15 1.31 -4.96
N ALA A 140 -2.88 0.33 -5.51
CA ALA A 140 -3.18 -0.93 -4.80
C ALA A 140 -1.92 -1.72 -4.43
N HIS A 141 -0.81 -1.51 -5.14
CA HIS A 141 0.46 -2.14 -4.84
C HIS A 141 1.02 -1.82 -3.46
N TRP A 142 0.76 -0.63 -2.90
CA TRP A 142 1.23 -0.28 -1.55
C TRP A 142 0.56 -1.21 -0.53
N TYR A 143 -0.74 -1.43 -0.68
CA TYR A 143 -1.54 -2.32 0.16
C TYR A 143 -1.17 -3.79 -0.04
N LEU A 144 -0.92 -4.21 -1.28
CA LEU A 144 -0.41 -5.55 -1.57
C LEU A 144 0.96 -5.79 -0.92
N SER A 145 1.83 -4.78 -0.87
CA SER A 145 3.14 -4.92 -0.22
C SER A 145 3.02 -5.15 1.29
N MET A 146 2.08 -4.47 1.96
CA MET A 146 1.76 -4.70 3.37
C MET A 146 1.18 -6.12 3.57
N TYR A 147 0.34 -6.56 2.64
CA TYR A 147 -0.24 -7.90 2.66
C TYR A 147 0.85 -8.97 2.49
N LEU A 148 1.74 -8.81 1.51
CA LEU A 148 2.85 -9.74 1.30
C LEU A 148 3.79 -9.77 2.51
N LEU A 149 4.09 -8.62 3.14
CA LEU A 149 4.84 -8.61 4.39
C LEU A 149 4.13 -9.39 5.50
N ALA A 150 2.81 -9.23 5.66
CA ALA A 150 2.04 -9.99 6.63
C ALA A 150 2.10 -11.50 6.34
N VAL A 151 2.05 -11.93 5.07
CA VAL A 151 2.24 -13.34 4.66
C VAL A 151 3.64 -13.83 5.03
N VAL A 152 4.68 -13.02 4.81
CA VAL A 152 6.04 -13.35 5.26
C VAL A 152 6.08 -13.51 6.78
N MET A 153 5.45 -12.63 7.55
CA MET A 153 5.43 -12.67 9.02
C MET A 153 4.56 -13.77 9.62
N ALA A 154 3.59 -14.29 8.86
CA ALA A 154 2.64 -15.30 9.28
C ALA A 154 3.30 -16.62 9.67
N LYS A 155 2.55 -17.46 10.38
CA LYS A 155 2.87 -18.90 10.51
C LYS A 155 2.92 -19.55 9.13
N GLU A 156 3.73 -20.59 8.97
CA GLU A 156 3.83 -21.31 7.69
C GLU A 156 2.47 -21.89 7.28
N PRO A 157 2.18 -21.99 5.96
CA PRO A 157 0.95 -22.58 5.47
C PRO A 157 0.95 -24.10 5.70
N GLU A 158 -0.09 -24.62 6.33
CA GLU A 158 -0.26 -26.05 6.61
C GLU A 158 -1.11 -26.72 5.53
N THR A 159 -2.12 -26.01 5.00
CA THR A 159 -3.09 -26.55 4.05
C THR A 159 -2.79 -26.18 2.58
N LYS A 160 -3.35 -26.92 1.62
CA LYS A 160 -3.21 -26.60 0.18
C LYS A 160 -3.78 -25.21 -0.18
N PRO A 161 -4.97 -24.79 0.30
CA PRO A 161 -5.48 -23.44 0.04
C PRO A 161 -4.58 -22.35 0.59
N GLU A 162 -4.00 -22.54 1.78
CA GLU A 162 -3.04 -21.61 2.37
C GLU A 162 -1.76 -21.48 1.54
N LYS A 163 -1.22 -22.59 1.03
CA LYS A 163 -0.05 -22.58 0.14
C LYS A 163 -0.38 -21.88 -1.19
N ALA A 164 -1.54 -22.17 -1.77
CA ALA A 164 -2.00 -21.54 -3.00
C ALA A 164 -2.20 -20.02 -2.82
N HIS A 165 -2.81 -19.62 -1.70
CA HIS A 165 -2.94 -18.22 -1.31
C HIS A 165 -1.57 -17.53 -1.24
N ASP A 166 -0.63 -18.10 -0.49
CA ASP A 166 0.69 -17.48 -0.29
C ASP A 166 1.45 -17.34 -1.62
N LEU A 167 1.40 -18.35 -2.48
CA LEU A 167 2.01 -18.29 -3.82
C LEU A 167 1.32 -17.26 -4.74
N PHE A 168 -0.01 -17.23 -4.74
CA PHE A 168 -0.77 -16.24 -5.50
C PHE A 168 -0.41 -14.81 -5.08
N LEU A 169 -0.34 -14.55 -3.76
CA LEU A 169 0.04 -13.24 -3.23
C LEU A 169 1.48 -12.86 -3.58
N VAL A 170 2.42 -13.81 -3.58
CA VAL A 170 3.81 -13.58 -4.01
C VAL A 170 3.87 -13.14 -5.47
N PHE A 171 3.20 -13.84 -6.38
CA PHE A 171 3.20 -13.45 -7.79
C PHE A 171 2.50 -12.12 -8.01
N LEU A 172 1.30 -11.97 -7.43
CA LEU A 172 0.50 -10.77 -7.60
C LEU A 172 1.22 -9.55 -7.02
N SER A 173 1.65 -9.58 -5.77
CA SER A 173 2.33 -8.44 -5.14
C SER A 173 3.76 -8.27 -5.66
N GLY A 174 4.47 -9.36 -5.94
CA GLY A 174 5.88 -9.29 -6.35
C GLY A 174 6.08 -8.77 -7.77
N LEU A 175 5.07 -8.90 -8.62
CA LEU A 175 5.05 -8.33 -9.97
C LEU A 175 4.22 -7.04 -10.06
N SER A 176 3.77 -6.50 -8.92
CA SER A 176 2.98 -5.26 -8.85
C SER A 176 3.74 -4.19 -8.07
N GLY A 177 4.86 -3.72 -8.61
CA GLY A 177 5.73 -2.75 -7.95
C GLY A 177 7.10 -3.31 -7.54
N PRO A 178 8.03 -2.43 -7.15
CA PRO A 178 9.40 -2.80 -6.78
C PRO A 178 9.49 -3.47 -5.39
N PHE A 179 8.36 -3.65 -4.69
CA PHE A 179 8.32 -3.94 -3.25
C PHE A 179 8.90 -5.28 -2.83
N VAL A 180 8.87 -6.27 -3.72
CA VAL A 180 9.48 -7.58 -3.45
C VAL A 180 10.98 -7.45 -3.17
N VAL A 181 11.66 -6.46 -3.75
CA VAL A 181 13.08 -6.17 -3.49
C VAL A 181 13.30 -5.76 -2.03
N PHE A 182 12.37 -4.99 -1.46
CA PHE A 182 12.43 -4.55 -0.06
C PHE A 182 11.91 -5.60 0.93
N ILE A 183 11.06 -6.53 0.47
CA ILE A 183 10.55 -7.65 1.29
C ILE A 183 11.55 -8.82 1.30
N ALA A 184 12.34 -9.02 0.24
CA ALA A 184 13.37 -10.05 0.16
C ALA A 184 14.29 -10.12 1.40
N PRO A 185 14.88 -9.02 1.92
CA PRO A 185 15.69 -9.08 3.13
C PRO A 185 14.88 -9.48 4.37
N CYS A 186 13.58 -9.17 4.43
CA CYS A 186 12.71 -9.63 5.52
C CYS A 186 12.54 -11.16 5.49
N LEU A 187 12.37 -11.74 4.30
CA LEU A 187 12.30 -13.20 4.12
C LEU A 187 13.64 -13.87 4.49
N LEU A 188 14.77 -13.27 4.09
CA LEU A 188 16.10 -13.78 4.47
C LEU A 188 16.28 -13.81 5.99
N ILE A 189 15.93 -12.72 6.68
CA ILE A 189 15.98 -12.68 8.16
C ILE A 189 15.05 -13.75 8.76
N LYS A 190 13.83 -13.90 8.26
CA LYS A 190 12.90 -14.96 8.70
C LYS A 190 13.55 -16.35 8.58
N ARG A 191 14.08 -16.70 7.40
CA ARG A 191 14.66 -18.02 7.15
C ARG A 191 15.92 -18.26 7.97
N TRP A 192 16.76 -17.24 8.14
CA TRP A 192 17.94 -17.31 9.00
C TRP A 192 17.57 -17.67 10.44
N TYR A 193 16.56 -17.00 11.01
CA TYR A 193 16.07 -17.26 12.36
C TYR A 193 15.36 -18.61 12.51
N GLN A 194 14.48 -18.96 11.58
CA GLN A 194 13.70 -20.20 11.65
C GLN A 194 14.56 -21.46 11.47
N ARG A 195 15.63 -21.37 10.66
CA ARG A 195 16.46 -22.54 10.29
C ARG A 195 17.84 -22.54 10.98
N GLY A 196 18.12 -21.56 11.85
CA GLY A 196 19.31 -21.55 12.71
C GLY A 196 20.63 -21.23 11.98
N GLY A 197 20.59 -20.52 10.84
CA GLY A 197 21.80 -20.22 10.08
C GLY A 197 21.59 -20.10 8.58
N ILE A 198 22.53 -19.47 7.87
CA ILE A 198 22.44 -19.25 6.42
C ILE A 198 22.54 -20.56 5.63
N LEU A 199 23.40 -21.49 6.05
CA LEU A 199 23.57 -22.79 5.38
C LEU A 199 22.30 -23.64 5.47
N SER A 200 21.71 -23.72 6.66
CA SER A 200 20.42 -24.39 6.87
C SER A 200 19.28 -23.68 6.15
N ALA A 201 19.34 -22.34 6.04
CA ALA A 201 18.39 -21.58 5.25
C ALA A 201 18.42 -21.95 3.78
N ILE A 202 19.62 -22.07 3.18
CA ILE A 202 19.81 -22.49 1.78
C ILE A 202 19.32 -23.91 1.56
N LYS A 203 19.68 -24.86 2.44
CA LYS A 203 19.23 -26.26 2.33
C LYS A 203 17.71 -26.41 2.41
N GLY A 204 17.03 -25.49 3.09
CA GLY A 204 15.58 -25.53 3.28
C GLY A 204 14.76 -24.76 2.24
N ILE A 205 15.36 -24.23 1.16
CA ILE A 205 14.65 -23.44 0.15
C ILE A 205 13.39 -24.19 -0.32
N ASN A 206 12.25 -23.52 -0.26
CA ASN A 206 10.97 -24.06 -0.70
C ASN A 206 10.39 -23.26 -1.89
N LEU A 207 9.26 -23.71 -2.41
CA LEU A 207 8.62 -23.08 -3.57
C LEU A 207 8.29 -21.60 -3.36
N PHE A 208 7.85 -21.22 -2.16
CA PHE A 208 7.59 -19.81 -1.82
C PHE A 208 8.88 -18.97 -1.92
N ASP A 209 9.98 -19.48 -1.37
CA ASP A 209 11.30 -18.82 -1.41
C ASP A 209 11.79 -18.65 -2.89
N ILE A 210 11.55 -19.67 -3.73
CA ILE A 210 11.87 -19.63 -5.17
C ILE A 210 11.03 -18.59 -5.91
N CYS A 211 9.70 -18.60 -5.73
CA CYS A 211 8.81 -17.64 -6.38
C CYS A 211 9.15 -16.19 -6.00
N MET A 212 9.42 -15.94 -4.71
CA MET A 212 9.87 -14.63 -4.23
C MET A 212 11.18 -14.20 -4.88
N THR A 213 12.14 -15.12 -5.01
CA THR A 213 13.44 -14.85 -5.65
C THR A 213 13.26 -14.51 -7.13
N ILE A 214 12.45 -15.29 -7.87
CA ILE A 214 12.17 -15.03 -9.29
C ILE A 214 11.52 -13.65 -9.47
N CYS A 215 10.48 -13.33 -8.69
CA CYS A 215 9.84 -12.01 -8.76
C CYS A 215 10.82 -10.89 -8.43
N CYS A 216 11.66 -11.08 -7.41
CA CYS A 216 12.71 -10.12 -7.04
C CYS A 216 13.70 -9.89 -8.18
N LEU A 217 14.18 -10.95 -8.83
CA LEU A 217 15.12 -10.86 -9.95
C LEU A 217 14.49 -10.14 -11.15
N ILE A 218 13.25 -10.47 -11.50
CA ILE A 218 12.51 -9.79 -12.57
C ILE A 218 12.46 -8.29 -12.28
N GLN A 219 12.08 -7.88 -11.07
CA GLN A 219 12.00 -6.46 -10.73
C GLN A 219 13.37 -5.78 -10.71
N VAL A 220 14.40 -6.43 -10.16
CA VAL A 220 15.77 -5.86 -10.17
C VAL A 220 16.27 -5.65 -11.60
N VAL A 221 16.13 -6.64 -12.47
CA VAL A 221 16.52 -6.54 -13.89
C VAL A 221 15.76 -5.39 -14.56
N THR A 222 14.46 -5.27 -14.30
CA THR A 222 13.63 -4.19 -14.86
C THR A 222 14.07 -2.81 -14.35
N ILE A 223 14.39 -2.69 -13.07
CA ILE A 223 14.85 -1.43 -12.45
C ILE A 223 16.21 -1.01 -13.05
N LEU A 224 17.12 -1.96 -13.24
CA LEU A 224 18.45 -1.70 -13.80
C LEU A 224 18.39 -1.38 -15.30
N GLY A 225 17.48 -2.03 -16.04
CA GLY A 225 17.28 -1.82 -17.48
C GLY A 225 16.53 -0.53 -17.85
N SER A 226 15.95 0.16 -16.88
CA SER A 226 15.09 1.35 -17.08
C SER A 226 15.71 2.66 -16.58
N SER A 227 17.00 2.62 -16.23
CA SER A 227 17.70 3.70 -15.52
C SER A 227 17.67 5.07 -16.23
N ASP A 228 17.49 5.11 -17.55
CA ASP A 228 17.78 6.31 -18.37
C ASP A 228 16.57 6.98 -19.05
N VAL A 229 15.37 6.39 -19.05
CA VAL A 229 14.33 6.81 -20.03
C VAL A 229 13.14 7.58 -19.44
N ALA A 230 12.88 7.57 -18.12
CA ALA A 230 11.58 8.04 -17.60
C ALA A 230 11.55 8.74 -16.23
N ARG A 231 12.68 9.24 -15.69
CA ARG A 231 12.66 9.90 -14.37
C ARG A 231 12.75 11.41 -14.49
N ALA A 232 11.86 12.11 -13.78
CA ALA A 232 11.89 13.56 -13.64
C ALA A 232 13.31 14.01 -13.23
N THR A 233 13.90 14.91 -14.01
CA THR A 233 15.21 15.52 -13.76
C THR A 233 15.14 16.59 -12.67
N ALA A 234 13.96 16.79 -12.07
CA ALA A 234 13.73 17.76 -11.03
C ALA A 234 14.64 17.54 -9.81
N PRO A 235 15.20 18.61 -9.23
CA PRO A 235 16.04 18.50 -8.05
C PRO A 235 15.24 17.95 -6.86
N LEU A 236 15.91 17.26 -5.93
CA LEU A 236 15.25 16.78 -4.72
C LEU A 236 14.90 17.91 -3.74
N GLY A 237 15.72 18.97 -3.68
CA GLY A 237 15.58 20.02 -2.66
C GLY A 237 15.84 19.51 -1.24
N TYR A 238 16.76 18.55 -1.08
CA TYR A 238 17.00 17.86 0.19
C TYR A 238 17.81 18.69 1.18
N SER A 239 17.50 18.55 2.46
CA SER A 239 18.34 18.97 3.58
C SER A 239 18.08 18.07 4.78
N PHE A 240 19.02 18.02 5.73
CA PHE A 240 18.82 17.22 6.95
C PHE A 240 17.65 17.74 7.80
N GLY A 241 17.49 19.06 7.89
CA GLY A 241 16.35 19.67 8.59
C GLY A 241 15.03 19.27 7.95
N LEU A 242 14.92 19.40 6.62
CA LEU A 242 13.71 19.02 5.90
C LEU A 242 13.41 17.51 5.98
N LEU A 243 14.44 16.65 6.04
CA LEU A 243 14.24 15.23 6.33
C LEU A 243 13.56 15.05 7.69
N ALA A 244 14.07 15.70 8.73
CA ALA A 244 13.48 15.64 10.06
C ALA A 244 12.04 16.18 10.07
N ASP A 245 11.77 17.28 9.36
CA ASP A 245 10.43 17.86 9.22
C ASP A 245 9.46 16.90 8.51
N ILE A 246 9.91 16.24 7.42
CA ILE A 246 9.13 15.22 6.72
C ILE A 246 8.84 14.02 7.63
N ILE A 247 9.84 13.52 8.35
CA ILE A 247 9.64 12.36 9.24
C ILE A 247 8.68 12.72 10.39
N SER A 248 8.85 13.88 11.02
CA SER A 248 7.93 14.34 12.05
C SER A 248 6.51 14.55 11.51
N GLY A 249 6.38 15.31 10.42
CA GLY A 249 5.09 15.70 9.86
C GLY A 249 4.33 14.53 9.23
N ARG A 250 4.98 13.70 8.42
CA ARG A 250 4.31 12.63 7.66
C ARG A 250 4.23 11.29 8.39
N ILE A 251 5.21 10.98 9.24
CA ILE A 251 5.28 9.68 9.92
C ILE A 251 4.86 9.80 11.38
N ILE A 252 5.51 10.65 12.18
CA ILE A 252 5.24 10.71 13.63
C ILE A 252 3.84 11.29 13.90
N PHE A 253 3.58 12.51 13.43
CA PHE A 253 2.29 13.18 13.60
C PHE A 253 1.29 12.70 12.54
N GLY A 254 1.70 12.60 11.27
CA GLY A 254 0.85 12.20 10.15
C GLY A 254 0.32 10.76 10.18
N SER A 255 0.81 9.91 11.11
CA SER A 255 0.17 8.61 11.37
C SER A 255 -1.17 8.75 12.10
N PHE A 256 -1.37 9.82 12.88
CA PHE A 256 -2.52 9.93 13.80
C PHE A 256 -3.34 11.20 13.61
N LEU A 257 -2.80 12.21 12.93
CA LEU A 257 -3.45 13.51 12.70
C LEU A 257 -3.68 13.75 11.21
N ALA A 258 -4.66 14.60 10.89
CA ALA A 258 -4.87 15.10 9.54
C ALA A 258 -3.65 15.92 9.07
N PHE A 259 -3.48 16.05 7.75
CA PHE A 259 -2.27 16.60 7.14
C PHE A 259 -1.92 17.99 7.69
N ASP A 260 -2.88 18.91 7.72
CA ASP A 260 -2.64 20.27 8.20
C ASP A 260 -2.23 20.32 9.67
N ASP A 261 -2.92 19.57 10.54
CA ASP A 261 -2.56 19.48 11.96
C ASP A 261 -1.16 18.90 12.15
N ALA A 262 -0.85 17.82 11.43
CA ALA A 262 0.45 17.16 11.50
C ALA A 262 1.58 18.08 11.01
N ARG A 263 1.35 18.82 9.92
CA ARG A 263 2.29 19.80 9.36
C ARG A 263 2.50 20.97 10.33
N ASN A 264 1.43 21.48 10.94
CA ASN A 264 1.49 22.55 11.93
C ASN A 264 2.30 22.12 13.17
N MET A 265 2.11 20.90 13.66
CA MET A 265 2.94 20.35 14.74
C MET A 265 4.42 20.24 14.34
N ALA A 266 4.68 19.85 13.09
CA ALA A 266 6.02 19.76 12.51
C ALA A 266 6.60 21.10 12.04
N ALA A 267 6.03 22.27 12.38
CA ALA A 267 6.61 23.56 12.03
C ALA A 267 7.86 23.94 12.86
N HIS A 268 8.22 23.13 13.88
CA HIS A 268 9.29 23.42 14.84
C HIS A 268 10.58 22.62 14.53
N GLY A 269 11.41 23.13 13.62
CA GLY A 269 12.56 22.38 13.05
C GLY A 269 13.52 21.75 14.07
N ASN A 270 13.90 22.45 15.15
CA ASN A 270 14.81 21.88 16.17
C ASN A 270 14.18 20.71 16.94
N MET A 271 12.88 20.79 17.25
CA MET A 271 12.15 19.71 17.91
C MET A 271 12.02 18.51 16.97
N ASN A 272 11.80 18.74 15.68
CA ASN A 272 11.72 17.67 14.69
C ASN A 272 13.03 16.89 14.57
N ILE A 273 14.18 17.57 14.61
CA ILE A 273 15.49 16.91 14.64
C ILE A 273 15.59 15.99 15.87
N ALA A 274 15.21 16.48 17.07
CA ALA A 274 15.24 15.68 18.29
C ALA A 274 14.30 14.46 18.20
N LEU A 275 13.08 14.64 17.69
CA LEU A 275 12.10 13.56 17.47
C LEU A 275 12.60 12.53 16.46
N PHE A 276 13.20 12.98 15.36
CA PHE A 276 13.77 12.12 14.34
C PHE A 276 14.92 11.27 14.92
N VAL A 277 15.86 11.89 15.64
CA VAL A 277 16.95 11.18 16.30
C VAL A 277 16.41 10.19 17.33
N ALA A 278 15.43 10.57 18.14
CA ALA A 278 14.80 9.69 19.12
C ALA A 278 14.14 8.48 18.44
N LEU A 279 13.40 8.69 17.35
CA LEU A 279 12.80 7.62 16.56
C LEU A 279 13.88 6.67 16.01
N CYS A 280 14.95 7.20 15.41
CA CYS A 280 16.07 6.38 14.93
C CYS A 280 16.68 5.53 16.04
N LEU A 281 16.96 6.11 17.21
CA LEU A 281 17.53 5.38 18.36
C LEU A 281 16.60 4.26 18.84
N VAL A 282 15.29 4.53 18.95
CA VAL A 282 14.29 3.53 19.35
C VAL A 282 14.21 2.41 18.32
N LEU A 283 14.18 2.72 17.02
CA LEU A 283 14.12 1.72 15.96
C LEU A 283 15.39 0.86 15.91
N ILE A 284 16.57 1.47 16.04
CA ILE A 284 17.86 0.76 16.10
C ILE A 284 17.87 -0.19 17.31
N PHE A 285 17.52 0.31 18.50
CA PHE A 285 17.45 -0.50 19.70
C PHE A 285 16.47 -1.67 19.55
N ALA A 286 15.26 -1.40 19.05
CA ALA A 286 14.24 -2.42 18.81
C ALA A 286 14.69 -3.45 17.77
N PHE A 287 15.38 -3.03 16.71
CA PHE A 287 15.89 -3.91 15.65
C PHE A 287 16.93 -4.91 16.19
N PHE A 288 17.80 -4.49 17.10
CA PHE A 288 18.79 -5.41 17.68
C PHE A 288 18.22 -6.29 18.80
N LYS A 289 17.29 -5.77 19.60
CA LYS A 289 16.75 -6.49 20.77
C LYS A 289 15.56 -7.40 20.47
N SER A 290 14.82 -7.15 19.40
CA SER A 290 13.58 -7.87 19.11
C SER A 290 13.78 -9.08 18.18
N GLY A 291 12.78 -9.96 18.15
CA GLY A 291 12.76 -11.10 17.21
C GLY A 291 12.55 -10.67 15.75
N TRP A 292 12.79 -11.60 14.82
CA TRP A 292 12.77 -11.36 13.37
C TRP A 292 11.52 -10.63 12.86
N ARG A 293 10.35 -10.86 13.47
CA ARG A 293 9.09 -10.21 13.08
C ARG A 293 9.13 -8.70 13.26
N VAL A 294 9.65 -8.22 14.39
CA VAL A 294 9.82 -6.79 14.65
C VAL A 294 10.91 -6.23 13.74
N LYS A 295 11.99 -6.99 13.51
CA LYS A 295 13.03 -6.60 12.55
C LYS A 295 12.46 -6.38 11.14
N SER A 296 11.61 -7.28 10.66
CA SER A 296 10.91 -7.14 9.38
C SER A 296 9.97 -5.94 9.36
N LEU A 297 9.22 -5.72 10.44
CA LEU A 297 8.30 -4.58 10.60
C LEU A 297 9.03 -3.23 10.61
N ILE A 298 10.30 -3.18 11.02
CA ILE A 298 11.14 -1.98 10.95
C ILE A 298 11.83 -1.86 9.59
N LEU A 299 12.44 -2.94 9.12
CA LEU A 299 13.29 -2.93 7.93
C LEU A 299 12.52 -2.57 6.67
N PHE A 300 11.36 -3.19 6.47
CA PHE A 300 10.58 -2.98 5.25
C PHE A 300 10.15 -1.51 5.06
N PRO A 301 9.49 -0.85 6.04
CA PRO A 301 9.16 0.57 5.92
C PRO A 301 10.37 1.49 5.80
N VAL A 302 11.49 1.20 6.47
CA VAL A 302 12.72 2.01 6.38
C VAL A 302 13.32 1.96 4.97
N LEU A 303 13.42 0.76 4.38
CA LEU A 303 13.85 0.61 2.99
C LEU A 303 12.88 1.31 2.03
N MET A 304 11.59 1.21 2.33
CA MET A 304 10.54 1.81 1.51
C MET A 304 10.62 3.32 1.47
N ILE A 305 10.64 3.96 2.63
CA ILE A 305 10.70 5.42 2.70
C ILE A 305 12.04 5.95 2.20
N GLY A 306 13.14 5.22 2.44
CA GLY A 306 14.45 5.56 1.88
C GLY A 306 14.43 5.61 0.36
N PHE A 307 13.84 4.60 -0.29
CA PHE A 307 13.71 4.59 -1.75
C PHE A 307 12.73 5.65 -2.26
N ALA A 308 11.58 5.81 -1.59
CA ALA A 308 10.56 6.78 -1.96
C ALA A 308 11.08 8.23 -1.88
N LEU A 309 11.87 8.57 -0.85
CA LEU A 309 12.48 9.90 -0.70
C LEU A 309 13.73 10.08 -1.57
N ALA A 310 14.41 9.01 -1.96
CA ALA A 310 15.54 9.12 -2.88
C ALA A 310 15.11 9.53 -4.29
N LYS A 311 13.93 9.08 -4.76
CA LYS A 311 13.40 9.37 -6.10
C LYS A 311 11.87 9.51 -6.11
N PRO A 312 11.29 10.48 -5.37
CA PRO A 312 9.86 10.76 -5.42
C PRO A 312 9.47 11.31 -6.79
N VAL A 313 8.25 11.00 -7.24
CA VAL A 313 7.68 11.54 -8.48
C VAL A 313 6.38 12.24 -8.12
N ILE A 314 6.47 13.55 -7.91
CA ILE A 314 5.33 14.41 -7.56
C ILE A 314 5.09 15.46 -8.64
N ALA A 315 6.14 16.17 -9.04
CA ALA A 315 6.10 17.20 -10.07
C ALA A 315 7.30 17.07 -11.02
N ASN A 316 7.19 17.56 -12.25
CA ASN A 316 8.24 17.42 -13.26
C ASN A 316 9.28 18.55 -13.22
N ASP A 317 8.94 19.69 -12.65
CA ASP A 317 9.68 20.96 -12.75
C ASP A 317 10.01 21.60 -11.38
N GLN A 318 9.55 21.01 -10.28
CA GLN A 318 9.71 21.56 -8.94
C GLN A 318 10.55 20.68 -8.00
N PRO A 319 11.21 21.26 -6.98
CA PRO A 319 11.88 20.49 -5.95
C PRO A 319 10.94 19.54 -5.20
N GLN A 320 11.31 18.26 -5.11
CA GLN A 320 10.38 17.23 -4.65
C GLN A 320 10.13 17.22 -3.13
N TRP A 321 11.18 17.30 -2.30
CA TRP A 321 11.03 17.23 -0.83
C TRP A 321 10.22 18.39 -0.25
N PRO A 322 10.38 19.65 -0.73
CA PRO A 322 9.50 20.73 -0.32
C PRO A 322 8.02 20.44 -0.61
N LEU A 323 7.69 19.79 -1.73
CA LEU A 323 6.31 19.38 -2.03
C LEU A 323 5.82 18.28 -1.10
N VAL A 324 6.68 17.28 -0.81
CA VAL A 324 6.39 16.22 0.17
C VAL A 324 6.04 16.80 1.53
N PHE A 325 6.68 17.89 1.96
CA PHE A 325 6.38 18.51 3.25
C PHE A 325 5.18 19.45 3.22
N ASN A 326 5.07 20.31 2.20
CA ASN A 326 4.15 21.45 2.21
C ASN A 326 2.77 21.17 1.59
N THR A 327 2.58 20.07 0.86
CA THR A 327 1.34 19.75 0.14
C THR A 327 0.84 18.37 0.50
N GLU A 328 -0.41 18.00 0.22
CA GLU A 328 -0.90 16.62 0.40
C GLU A 328 -0.33 15.61 -0.61
N SER A 329 0.42 16.06 -1.62
CA SER A 329 0.97 15.21 -2.66
C SER A 329 2.01 14.22 -2.12
N GLY A 330 2.03 13.01 -2.68
CA GLY A 330 2.97 11.96 -2.29
C GLY A 330 2.60 11.23 -0.99
N GLU A 331 1.39 11.42 -0.47
CA GLU A 331 0.82 10.65 0.65
C GLU A 331 1.02 9.14 0.51
N ARG A 332 0.89 8.62 -0.72
CA ARG A 332 1.05 7.18 -1.03
C ARG A 332 2.37 6.58 -0.54
N TYR A 333 3.43 7.39 -0.45
CA TYR A 333 4.74 6.95 0.02
C TYR A 333 4.78 6.62 1.52
N PHE A 334 3.79 7.09 2.28
CA PHE A 334 3.75 6.99 3.75
C PHE A 334 2.74 5.97 4.28
N TYR A 335 1.95 5.30 3.43
CA TYR A 335 0.95 4.33 3.90
C TYR A 335 1.59 3.17 4.68
N VAL A 336 2.69 2.64 4.14
CA VAL A 336 3.44 1.54 4.75
C VAL A 336 4.09 1.98 6.07
N THR A 337 4.66 3.20 6.13
CA THR A 337 5.30 3.70 7.35
C THR A 337 4.27 3.95 8.45
N ASN A 338 3.10 4.46 8.09
CA ASN A 338 2.08 4.84 9.07
C ASN A 338 1.46 3.60 9.71
N ILE A 339 1.15 2.55 8.95
CA ILE A 339 0.71 1.28 9.53
C ILE A 339 1.81 0.61 10.35
N ALA A 340 3.06 0.67 9.90
CA ALA A 340 4.16 0.06 10.62
C ALA A 340 4.41 0.75 11.96
N LEU A 341 4.38 2.08 12.00
CA LEU A 341 4.51 2.84 13.25
C LEU A 341 3.36 2.48 14.20
N ALA A 342 2.11 2.46 13.73
CA ALA A 342 0.98 2.02 14.55
C ALA A 342 1.16 0.60 15.09
N CYS A 343 1.65 -0.33 14.26
CA CYS A 343 1.92 -1.71 14.70
C CYS A 343 3.07 -1.79 15.71
N LEU A 344 4.10 -0.96 15.59
CA LEU A 344 5.19 -0.86 16.57
C LEU A 344 4.69 -0.31 17.90
N VAL A 345 3.84 0.73 17.89
CA VAL A 345 3.18 1.27 19.08
C VAL A 345 2.32 0.19 19.74
N LEU A 346 1.47 -0.51 18.98
CA LEU A 346 0.68 -1.65 19.50
C LEU A 346 1.59 -2.76 20.06
N GLY A 347 2.74 -3.00 19.43
CA GLY A 347 3.78 -3.90 19.91
C GLY A 347 4.32 -3.50 21.28
N LEU A 348 4.60 -2.22 21.50
CA LEU A 348 5.01 -1.69 22.80
C LEU A 348 3.89 -1.85 23.86
N VAL A 349 2.66 -1.48 23.51
CA VAL A 349 1.49 -1.64 24.40
C VAL A 349 1.29 -3.11 24.80
N SER A 350 1.55 -4.05 23.89
CA SER A 350 1.45 -5.49 24.18
C SER A 350 2.41 -5.98 25.27
N LYS A 351 3.52 -5.25 25.50
CA LYS A 351 4.50 -5.58 26.55
C LYS A 351 4.11 -5.07 27.93
N MET A 352 3.06 -4.26 28.06
CA MET A 352 2.62 -3.67 29.33
C MET A 352 1.77 -4.63 30.20
N GLY A 353 1.71 -5.92 29.86
CA GLY A 353 0.98 -6.94 30.63
C GLY A 353 -0.50 -6.56 30.83
N ASN A 354 -0.95 -6.54 32.09
CA ASN A 354 -2.35 -6.26 32.44
C ASN A 354 -2.79 -4.82 32.12
N TYR A 355 -1.86 -3.86 32.05
CA TYR A 355 -2.17 -2.47 31.72
C TYR A 355 -2.48 -2.27 30.24
N SER A 356 -2.07 -3.22 29.39
CA SER A 356 -2.24 -3.14 27.94
C SER A 356 -3.68 -2.88 27.51
N LYS A 357 -4.68 -3.43 28.22
CA LYS A 357 -6.10 -3.23 27.90
C LYS A 357 -6.58 -1.80 28.14
N TYR A 358 -6.08 -1.15 29.19
CA TYR A 358 -6.47 0.24 29.52
C TYR A 358 -5.81 1.22 28.55
N VAL A 359 -4.52 1.01 28.25
CA VAL A 359 -3.79 1.83 27.27
C VAL A 359 -4.37 1.65 25.88
N LEU A 360 -4.70 0.42 25.48
CA LEU A 360 -5.35 0.15 24.20
C LEU A 360 -6.73 0.82 24.11
N PHE A 361 -7.53 0.76 25.18
CA PHE A 361 -8.83 1.42 25.23
C PHE A 361 -8.71 2.94 25.16
N ALA A 362 -7.83 3.54 25.96
CA ALA A 362 -7.59 4.99 25.93
C ALA A 362 -7.09 5.45 24.55
N GLY A 363 -6.13 4.72 23.96
CA GLY A 363 -5.64 4.99 22.62
C GLY A 363 -6.70 4.83 21.53
N PHE A 364 -7.57 3.81 21.65
CA PHE A 364 -8.71 3.64 20.75
C PHE A 364 -9.70 4.80 20.85
N VAL A 365 -10.07 5.22 22.07
CA VAL A 365 -10.96 6.37 22.29
C VAL A 365 -10.35 7.64 21.70
N ALA A 366 -9.06 7.90 21.94
CA ALA A 366 -8.35 9.05 21.36
C ALA A 366 -8.36 8.99 19.82
N PHE A 367 -8.01 7.85 19.23
CA PHE A 367 -7.97 7.70 17.77
C PHE A 367 -9.36 7.86 17.13
N ILE A 368 -10.39 7.26 17.71
CA ILE A 368 -11.76 7.40 17.22
C ILE A 368 -12.29 8.83 17.39
N SER A 369 -11.88 9.55 18.45
CA SER A 369 -12.28 10.96 18.63
C SER A 369 -11.67 11.89 17.56
N LEU A 370 -10.52 11.54 16.99
CA LEU A 370 -9.87 12.29 15.92
C LEU A 370 -10.43 11.92 14.54
N THR A 371 -10.93 10.69 14.39
CA THR A 371 -11.39 10.14 13.11
C THR A 371 -12.39 11.02 12.34
N PRO A 372 -13.37 11.69 12.97
CA PRO A 372 -14.29 12.60 12.26
C PRO A 372 -13.61 13.69 11.42
N HIS A 373 -12.38 14.13 11.76
CA HIS A 373 -11.67 15.20 11.04
C HIS A 373 -11.15 14.75 9.66
N TYR A 374 -10.98 13.45 9.44
CA TYR A 374 -10.37 12.89 8.22
C TYR A 374 -11.09 11.63 7.71
N PHE A 375 -12.25 11.31 8.29
CA PHE A 375 -13.02 10.12 7.90
C PHE A 375 -13.54 10.28 6.47
N GLU A 376 -14.25 11.37 6.22
CA GLU A 376 -14.76 11.73 4.90
C GLU A 376 -13.63 12.28 4.04
N ILE A 377 -13.40 11.64 2.91
CA ILE A 377 -12.44 12.07 1.89
C ILE A 377 -13.23 12.81 0.83
N PRO A 378 -12.85 14.06 0.48
CA PRO A 378 -13.54 14.81 -0.55
C PRO A 378 -13.70 14.04 -1.85
N GLY A 379 -14.91 14.04 -2.40
CA GLY A 379 -15.20 13.39 -3.67
C GLY A 379 -14.39 13.99 -4.81
N PHE A 380 -14.04 13.16 -5.79
CA PHE A 380 -13.36 13.65 -6.98
C PHE A 380 -14.28 14.54 -7.82
N PRO A 381 -13.73 15.55 -8.52
CA PRO A 381 -14.52 16.33 -9.46
C PRO A 381 -15.04 15.44 -10.60
N ASP A 382 -16.21 15.75 -11.14
CA ASP A 382 -16.67 15.14 -12.39
C ASP A 382 -15.90 15.77 -13.56
N VAL A 383 -15.09 14.97 -14.26
CA VAL A 383 -14.32 15.44 -15.43
C VAL A 383 -15.09 15.25 -16.75
N GLY A 384 -16.31 14.74 -16.69
CA GLY A 384 -17.15 14.43 -17.84
C GLY A 384 -16.86 13.06 -18.47
N TYR A 385 -16.24 12.15 -17.71
CA TYR A 385 -15.83 10.82 -18.20
C TYR A 385 -16.99 10.07 -18.87
N LYS A 386 -18.18 10.06 -18.26
CA LYS A 386 -19.36 9.37 -18.80
C LYS A 386 -19.78 9.91 -20.17
N SER A 387 -19.81 11.24 -20.33
CA SER A 387 -20.15 11.88 -21.61
C SER A 387 -19.10 11.57 -22.69
N ASP A 388 -17.83 11.53 -22.34
CA ASP A 388 -16.76 11.20 -23.29
C ASP A 388 -16.83 9.72 -23.71
N ILE A 389 -17.22 8.82 -22.82
CA ILE A 389 -17.49 7.41 -23.14
C ILE A 389 -18.71 7.26 -24.08
N GLU A 390 -19.79 8.00 -23.86
CA GLU A 390 -20.95 8.01 -24.77
C GLU A 390 -20.55 8.48 -26.17
N LYS A 391 -19.73 9.54 -26.27
CA LYS A 391 -19.17 9.98 -27.56
C LYS A 391 -18.29 8.91 -28.19
N PHE A 392 -17.41 8.28 -27.43
CA PHE A 392 -16.57 7.16 -27.90
C PHE A 392 -17.41 5.97 -28.39
N GLN A 393 -18.59 5.74 -27.82
CA GLN A 393 -19.47 4.70 -28.31
C GLN A 393 -20.05 5.02 -29.69
N ALA A 394 -20.32 6.30 -29.96
CA ALA A 394 -20.96 6.78 -31.18
C ALA A 394 -20.00 7.02 -32.36
N ILE A 395 -18.68 7.12 -32.14
CA ILE A 395 -17.72 7.31 -33.23
C ILE A 395 -17.54 6.05 -34.09
N GLU A 396 -17.15 6.27 -35.34
CA GLU A 396 -16.79 5.20 -36.28
C GLU A 396 -15.56 4.42 -35.82
N LYS A 397 -15.50 3.14 -36.20
CA LYS A 397 -14.35 2.27 -35.96
C LYS A 397 -13.08 2.84 -36.62
N GLY A 398 -11.94 2.69 -35.94
CA GLY A 398 -10.64 3.20 -36.36
C GLY A 398 -10.37 4.65 -35.96
N LYS A 399 -11.36 5.41 -35.46
CA LYS A 399 -11.15 6.77 -34.97
C LYS A 399 -10.60 6.76 -33.54
N GLU A 400 -9.67 7.65 -33.28
CA GLU A 400 -9.10 7.93 -31.96
C GLU A 400 -9.89 9.03 -31.26
N ILE A 401 -10.09 8.89 -29.94
CA ILE A 401 -10.66 9.95 -29.10
C ILE A 401 -9.89 10.06 -27.79
N LYS A 402 -9.77 11.29 -27.30
CA LYS A 402 -9.28 11.59 -25.96
C LYS A 402 -10.44 11.63 -24.98
N ILE A 403 -10.38 10.79 -23.96
CA ILE A 403 -11.36 10.73 -22.88
C ILE A 403 -10.75 11.40 -21.65
N ARG A 404 -11.45 12.36 -21.06
CA ARG A 404 -11.00 13.02 -19.82
C ARG A 404 -11.08 12.04 -18.65
N ILE A 405 -10.04 12.02 -17.83
CA ILE A 405 -9.93 11.20 -16.63
C ILE A 405 -9.42 12.05 -15.45
N LEU A 406 -9.37 11.46 -14.25
CA LEU A 406 -8.84 12.14 -13.07
C LEU A 406 -7.30 12.04 -13.01
N PRO A 407 -6.62 12.92 -12.26
CA PRO A 407 -7.10 14.25 -11.86
C PRO A 407 -7.29 15.16 -13.10
N PRO A 408 -7.97 16.31 -12.99
CA PRO A 408 -8.17 17.23 -14.11
C PRO A 408 -6.87 17.54 -14.87
N GLY A 409 -6.93 17.50 -16.20
CA GLY A 409 -5.77 17.64 -17.10
C GLY A 409 -5.22 16.31 -17.62
N TRP A 410 -5.58 15.18 -17.01
CA TRP A 410 -5.25 13.86 -17.54
C TRP A 410 -6.26 13.39 -18.60
N THR A 411 -5.76 12.68 -19.60
CA THR A 411 -6.57 12.06 -20.64
C THR A 411 -6.14 10.62 -20.91
N MET A 412 -7.10 9.84 -21.39
CA MET A 412 -6.90 8.49 -21.89
C MET A 412 -7.21 8.47 -23.38
N ASP A 413 -6.27 7.98 -24.19
CA ASP A 413 -6.42 7.93 -25.65
C ASP A 413 -6.85 6.53 -26.09
N LEU A 414 -7.99 6.42 -26.78
CA LEU A 414 -8.55 5.13 -27.22
C LEU A 414 -8.87 5.11 -28.71
N ILE A 415 -8.63 3.96 -29.34
CA ILE A 415 -8.94 3.71 -30.75
C ILE A 415 -10.15 2.79 -30.84
N LYS A 416 -11.25 3.25 -31.45
CA LYS A 416 -12.48 2.46 -31.57
C LYS A 416 -12.25 1.18 -32.39
N LYS A 417 -12.51 0.00 -31.79
CA LYS A 417 -12.36 -1.31 -32.45
C LYS A 417 -13.65 -1.81 -33.13
#